data_AF-A0A9E9CBW3-F1
#
_entry.id   AF-A0A9E9CBW3-F1
#
_cell.length_a   1.000
_cell.length_b   1.000
_cell.length_c   1.000
_cell.angle_alpha   90.00
_cell.angle_beta   90.00
_cell.angle_gamma   90.00
#
_symmetry.space_group_name_H-M   'P 1'
#
loop_
_entity.id
_entity.type
_entity.pdbx_description
1 polymer ?
#
loop_
_entity_poly.entity_id
_entity_poly.type
_entity_poly.pdbx_seq_one_letter_code
_entity_poly.pdbx_strand_id
1 'polypeptide(L)'
;MTSQEIYADWVKVSNGELHMDAYLAHPTATGTFPAVIVIQEIFGVNAHIRDVTERFAKAGYVAIAPAIYQRVAPGFEVGYSPDDVITGRKYKEQTKADELLSDLQATIGYLQSLPLVKPGSIGAIGFCFGGHVAYLAATLSDIRATAAFYGSGIATMTPGGGAPTLTRTAEIQGEIYLFFGTEDPLIPNEQVDQIESELQKHAIRYRLFRYPAGHGFFCDQRSDYDPESAADAWKQVLELFGRTL
;
A
#
# COMPACT_ATOMS: atom_id res chain seq x y z
N MET A 1 3.57 16.36 -22.67
CA MET A 1 4.11 15.00 -22.44
C MET A 1 3.10 14.05 -23.01
N THR A 2 3.47 13.21 -23.97
CA THR A 2 2.60 12.14 -24.49
C THR A 2 2.24 11.22 -23.32
N SER A 3 0.96 11.08 -23.00
CA SER A 3 0.49 10.13 -21.98
C SER A 3 0.96 8.75 -22.38
N GLN A 4 1.73 8.09 -21.51
CA GLN A 4 2.15 6.70 -21.71
C GLN A 4 0.90 5.83 -21.82
N GLU A 5 0.78 5.07 -22.91
CA GLU A 5 -0.27 4.07 -23.05
C GLU A 5 -0.03 2.92 -22.07
N ILE A 6 -1.10 2.40 -21.49
CA ILE A 6 -1.05 1.34 -20.49
C ILE A 6 -1.98 0.19 -20.90
N TYR A 7 -1.61 -1.01 -20.46
CA TYR A 7 -2.51 -2.16 -20.35
C TYR A 7 -2.98 -2.26 -18.90
N ALA A 8 -4.24 -2.60 -18.68
CA ALA A 8 -4.78 -2.88 -17.36
C ALA A 8 -5.83 -4.00 -17.41
N ASP A 9 -5.73 -4.98 -16.51
CA ASP A 9 -6.66 -6.11 -16.44
C ASP A 9 -6.61 -6.80 -15.07
N TRP A 10 -7.62 -7.62 -14.80
CA TRP A 10 -7.62 -8.53 -13.65
C TRP A 10 -6.80 -9.79 -13.95
N VAL A 11 -5.95 -10.15 -13.01
CA VAL A 11 -5.13 -11.37 -13.04
C VAL A 11 -5.34 -12.20 -11.79
N LYS A 12 -4.89 -13.45 -11.83
CA LYS A 12 -4.89 -14.35 -10.68
C LYS A 12 -3.47 -14.53 -10.15
N VAL A 13 -3.28 -14.24 -8.86
CA VAL A 13 -2.05 -14.53 -8.11
C VAL A 13 -2.28 -15.78 -7.26
N SER A 14 -1.48 -16.82 -7.48
CA SER A 14 -1.62 -18.08 -6.74
C SER A 14 -0.78 -18.07 -5.45
N ASN A 15 -1.39 -18.44 -4.33
CA ASN A 15 -0.73 -18.74 -3.06
C ASN A 15 -1.19 -20.12 -2.56
N GLY A 16 -0.49 -21.17 -2.98
CA GLY A 16 -0.96 -22.55 -2.79
C GLY A 16 -2.26 -22.80 -3.56
N GLU A 17 -3.30 -23.25 -2.85
CA GLU A 17 -4.65 -23.44 -3.41
C GLU A 17 -5.48 -22.14 -3.49
N LEU A 18 -5.02 -21.06 -2.84
CA LEU A 18 -5.68 -19.77 -2.92
C LEU A 18 -5.34 -19.09 -4.24
N HIS A 19 -6.37 -18.65 -4.97
CA HIS A 19 -6.22 -17.78 -6.15
C HIS A 19 -6.77 -16.39 -5.85
N MET A 20 -5.88 -15.44 -5.64
CA MET A 20 -6.21 -14.05 -5.35
C MET A 20 -6.47 -13.29 -6.64
N ASP A 21 -7.59 -12.57 -6.67
CA ASP A 21 -7.79 -11.52 -7.66
C ASP A 21 -6.79 -10.39 -7.43
N ALA A 22 -6.21 -9.89 -8.51
CA ALA A 22 -5.35 -8.73 -8.47
C ALA A 22 -5.56 -7.87 -9.72
N TYR A 23 -5.63 -6.55 -9.55
CA TYR A 23 -5.69 -5.63 -10.68
C TYR A 23 -4.27 -5.23 -11.10
N LEU A 24 -3.86 -5.61 -12.30
CA LEU A 24 -2.52 -5.34 -12.84
C LEU A 24 -2.63 -4.24 -13.89
N ALA A 25 -1.76 -3.23 -13.80
CA ALA A 25 -1.56 -2.24 -14.86
C ALA A 25 -0.07 -2.05 -15.16
N HIS A 26 0.28 -1.88 -16.44
CA HIS A 26 1.68 -1.65 -16.83
C HIS A 26 1.79 -0.87 -18.15
N PRO A 27 2.94 -0.21 -18.40
CA PRO A 27 3.26 0.35 -19.71
C PRO A 27 3.10 -0.62 -20.87
N THR A 28 2.63 -0.14 -22.03
CA THR A 28 2.69 -0.90 -23.30
C THR A 28 4.06 -0.78 -23.99
N ALA A 29 4.89 0.17 -23.56
CA ALA A 29 6.23 0.36 -24.09
C ALA A 29 7.12 -0.86 -23.83
N THR A 30 8.00 -1.18 -24.78
CA THR A 30 8.95 -2.28 -24.66
C THR A 30 10.04 -1.95 -23.63
N GLY A 31 10.32 -2.86 -22.71
CA GLY A 31 11.39 -2.71 -21.72
C GLY A 31 11.10 -3.48 -20.44
N THR A 32 11.95 -3.26 -19.44
CA THR A 32 11.69 -3.67 -18.06
C THR A 32 11.43 -2.43 -17.20
N PHE A 33 10.50 -2.57 -16.26
CA PHE A 33 10.05 -1.49 -15.40
C PHE A 33 10.13 -1.90 -13.93
N PRO A 34 10.42 -0.97 -13.01
CA PRO A 34 10.23 -1.21 -11.59
C PRO A 34 8.77 -1.57 -11.30
N ALA A 35 8.52 -2.33 -10.24
CA ALA A 35 7.17 -2.76 -9.87
C ALA A 35 6.71 -2.19 -8.52
N VAL A 36 5.41 -1.98 -8.40
CA VAL A 36 4.77 -1.44 -7.20
C VAL A 36 3.54 -2.29 -6.83
N ILE A 37 3.49 -2.75 -5.58
CA ILE A 37 2.28 -3.36 -5.02
C ILE A 37 1.43 -2.25 -4.41
N VAL A 38 0.17 -2.11 -4.84
CA VAL A 38 -0.78 -1.11 -4.36
C VAL A 38 -1.80 -1.77 -3.43
N ILE A 39 -1.74 -1.45 -2.15
CA ILE A 39 -2.49 -2.14 -1.11
C ILE A 39 -3.73 -1.33 -0.74
N GLN A 40 -4.90 -1.98 -0.87
CA GLN A 40 -6.21 -1.38 -0.69
C GLN A 40 -6.48 -0.81 0.71
N GLU A 41 -7.45 0.11 0.76
CA GLU A 41 -8.15 0.47 2.00
C GLU A 41 -9.08 -0.68 2.46
N ILE A 42 -10.01 -0.40 3.37
CA ILE A 42 -11.02 -1.38 3.82
C ILE A 42 -12.12 -1.67 2.78
N PHE A 43 -12.07 -1.05 1.61
CA PHE A 43 -13.15 -1.04 0.62
C PHE A 43 -12.91 -2.00 -0.56
N GLY A 44 -11.90 -2.87 -0.49
CA GLY A 44 -11.50 -3.71 -1.62
C GLY A 44 -10.59 -3.00 -2.61
N VAL A 45 -10.27 -3.67 -3.71
CA VAL A 45 -9.58 -3.09 -4.87
C VAL A 45 -10.61 -2.28 -5.68
N ASN A 46 -11.14 -1.22 -5.06
CA ASN A 46 -12.20 -0.38 -5.60
C ASN A 46 -11.68 0.56 -6.71
N ALA A 47 -12.56 1.45 -7.21
CA ALA A 47 -12.22 2.38 -8.28
C ALA A 47 -11.00 3.28 -7.97
N HIS A 48 -10.86 3.75 -6.73
CA HIS A 48 -9.71 4.57 -6.33
C HIS A 48 -8.40 3.76 -6.38
N ILE A 49 -8.39 2.54 -5.85
CA ILE A 49 -7.20 1.68 -5.86
C ILE A 49 -6.79 1.33 -7.29
N ARG A 50 -7.75 1.00 -8.17
CA ARG A 50 -7.48 0.75 -9.59
C ARG A 50 -6.88 1.98 -10.28
N ASP A 51 -7.43 3.15 -10.03
CA ASP A 51 -6.91 4.40 -10.59
C ASP A 51 -5.48 4.68 -10.12
N VAL A 52 -5.15 4.47 -8.84
CA VAL A 52 -3.76 4.59 -8.35
C VAL A 52 -2.82 3.60 -9.04
N THR A 53 -3.25 2.34 -9.22
CA THR A 53 -2.49 1.34 -9.98
C THR A 53 -2.21 1.82 -11.41
N GLU A 54 -3.20 2.42 -12.08
CA GLU A 54 -3.02 3.00 -13.41
C GLU A 54 -2.13 4.24 -13.42
N ARG A 55 -2.17 5.09 -12.38
CA ARG A 55 -1.26 6.25 -12.25
C ARG A 55 0.19 5.80 -12.20
N PHE A 56 0.50 4.70 -11.50
CA PHE A 56 1.85 4.11 -11.52
C PHE A 56 2.21 3.55 -12.90
N ALA A 57 1.30 2.87 -13.59
CA ALA A 57 1.53 2.41 -14.96
C ALA A 57 1.84 3.57 -15.91
N LYS A 58 1.09 4.67 -15.81
CA LYS A 58 1.32 5.92 -16.58
C LYS A 58 2.62 6.62 -16.21
N ALA A 59 3.18 6.34 -15.03
CA ALA A 59 4.46 6.84 -14.55
C ALA A 59 5.65 5.90 -14.82
N GLY A 60 5.44 4.79 -15.53
CA GLY A 60 6.50 3.86 -15.94
C GLY A 60 6.77 2.73 -14.96
N TYR A 61 5.77 2.27 -14.20
CA TYR A 61 5.88 1.14 -13.27
C TYR A 61 4.95 -0.02 -13.66
N VAL A 62 5.34 -1.26 -13.37
CA VAL A 62 4.38 -2.38 -13.31
C VAL A 62 3.67 -2.32 -11.96
N ALA A 63 2.38 -2.00 -11.95
CA ALA A 63 1.63 -1.86 -10.70
C ALA A 63 0.60 -2.98 -10.55
N ILE A 64 0.52 -3.57 -9.36
CA ILE A 64 -0.46 -4.63 -9.06
C ILE A 64 -1.16 -4.35 -7.72
N ALA A 65 -2.48 -4.45 -7.70
CA ALA A 65 -3.30 -4.34 -6.50
C ALA A 65 -3.94 -5.70 -6.15
N PRO A 66 -3.34 -6.49 -5.24
CA PRO A 66 -3.92 -7.76 -4.81
C PRO A 66 -5.13 -7.53 -3.88
N ALA A 67 -6.20 -8.29 -4.06
CA ALA A 67 -7.38 -8.29 -3.20
C ALA A 67 -7.07 -8.99 -1.87
N ILE A 68 -6.59 -8.25 -0.88
CA ILE A 68 -6.14 -8.80 0.43
C ILE A 68 -7.27 -9.40 1.28
N TYR A 69 -8.54 -9.29 0.83
CA TYR A 69 -9.69 -9.95 1.45
C TYR A 69 -10.11 -11.25 0.76
N GLN A 70 -9.32 -11.77 -0.19
CA GLN A 70 -9.66 -12.99 -0.94
C GLN A 70 -10.10 -14.15 -0.05
N ARG A 71 -9.48 -14.32 1.12
CA ARG A 71 -9.77 -15.43 2.04
C ARG A 71 -11.16 -15.36 2.68
N VAL A 72 -11.70 -14.15 2.86
CA VAL A 72 -12.92 -13.92 3.66
C VAL A 72 -14.07 -13.34 2.84
N ALA A 73 -13.76 -12.63 1.76
CA ALA A 73 -14.74 -11.99 0.89
C ALA A 73 -14.18 -11.85 -0.55
N PRO A 74 -14.09 -12.95 -1.32
CA PRO A 74 -13.73 -12.92 -2.74
C PRO A 74 -14.55 -11.90 -3.54
N GLY A 75 -13.89 -11.09 -4.35
CA GLY A 75 -14.54 -10.08 -5.20
C GLY A 75 -15.15 -8.89 -4.44
N PHE A 76 -14.84 -8.73 -3.16
CA PHE A 76 -15.33 -7.58 -2.40
C PHE A 76 -14.68 -6.28 -2.88
N GLU A 77 -15.51 -5.38 -3.39
CA GLU A 77 -15.23 -3.97 -3.57
C GLU A 77 -16.49 -3.15 -3.31
N VAL A 78 -16.32 -1.97 -2.72
CA VAL A 78 -17.42 -1.07 -2.37
C VAL A 78 -17.00 0.40 -2.49
N GLY A 79 -17.98 1.29 -2.37
CA GLY A 79 -17.77 2.72 -2.26
C GLY A 79 -17.40 3.15 -0.83
N TYR A 80 -17.86 4.33 -0.44
CA TYR A 80 -17.50 4.98 0.82
C TYR A 80 -18.72 5.31 1.69
N SER A 81 -19.86 4.62 1.49
CA SER A 81 -21.04 4.84 2.32
C SER A 81 -20.79 4.37 3.76
N PRO A 82 -21.58 4.84 4.75
CA PRO A 82 -21.47 4.35 6.12
C PRO A 82 -21.59 2.82 6.24
N ASP A 83 -22.45 2.18 5.44
CA ASP A 83 -22.62 0.72 5.41
C ASP A 83 -21.40 0.01 4.80
N ASP A 84 -20.77 0.63 3.80
CA ASP A 84 -19.51 0.14 3.21
C ASP A 84 -18.38 0.17 4.25
N VAL A 85 -18.32 1.23 5.07
CA VAL A 85 -17.34 1.34 6.17
C VAL A 85 -17.55 0.24 7.20
N ILE A 86 -18.79 -0.04 7.59
CA ILE A 86 -19.11 -1.11 8.55
C ILE A 86 -18.67 -2.47 7.98
N THR A 87 -19.04 -2.75 6.74
CA THR A 87 -18.71 -4.02 6.06
C THR A 87 -17.20 -4.18 5.87
N GLY A 88 -16.52 -3.13 5.41
CA GLY A 88 -15.07 -3.13 5.22
C GLY A 88 -14.30 -3.37 6.53
N ARG A 89 -14.72 -2.72 7.63
CA ARG A 89 -14.14 -2.96 8.96
C ARG A 89 -14.31 -4.40 9.42
N LYS A 90 -15.49 -5.00 9.19
CA LYS A 90 -15.75 -6.41 9.50
C LYS A 90 -14.79 -7.35 8.76
N TYR A 91 -14.47 -7.09 7.49
CA TYR A 91 -13.51 -7.93 6.74
C TYR A 91 -12.07 -7.67 7.17
N LYS A 92 -11.70 -6.41 7.41
CA LYS A 92 -10.40 -6.04 8.01
C LYS A 92 -10.13 -6.84 9.29
N GLU A 93 -11.09 -6.92 10.20
CA GLU A 93 -10.95 -7.60 11.51
C GLU A 93 -10.70 -9.10 11.40
N GLN A 94 -11.03 -9.72 10.26
CA GLN A 94 -10.80 -11.15 10.03
C GLN A 94 -9.44 -11.45 9.40
N THR A 95 -8.67 -10.43 9.03
CA THR A 95 -7.33 -10.62 8.45
C THR A 95 -6.27 -10.92 9.52
N LYS A 96 -5.22 -11.64 9.13
CA LYS A 96 -4.07 -11.96 9.98
C LYS A 96 -2.77 -11.54 9.31
N ALA A 97 -1.80 -11.08 10.10
CA ALA A 97 -0.55 -10.55 9.57
C ALA A 97 0.29 -11.58 8.81
N ASP A 98 0.30 -12.83 9.25
CA ASP A 98 1.00 -13.93 8.57
C ASP A 98 0.36 -14.27 7.22
N GLU A 99 -0.97 -14.33 7.16
CA GLU A 99 -1.73 -14.52 5.91
C GLU A 99 -1.49 -13.36 4.94
N LEU A 100 -1.56 -12.11 5.41
CA LEU A 100 -1.29 -10.92 4.60
C LEU A 100 0.14 -10.91 4.04
N LEU A 101 1.14 -11.23 4.86
CA LEU A 101 2.54 -11.30 4.41
C LEU A 101 2.76 -12.45 3.42
N SER A 102 2.12 -13.59 3.63
CA SER A 102 2.15 -14.72 2.69
C SER A 102 1.55 -14.34 1.34
N ASP A 103 0.42 -13.65 1.35
CA ASP A 103 -0.28 -13.19 0.15
C ASP A 103 0.54 -12.12 -0.61
N LEU A 104 1.21 -11.21 0.11
CA LEU A 104 2.14 -10.24 -0.48
C LEU A 104 3.40 -10.92 -1.05
N GLN A 105 3.94 -11.95 -0.38
CA GLN A 105 5.07 -12.73 -0.92
C GLN A 105 4.68 -13.46 -2.21
N ALA A 106 3.47 -14.01 -2.29
CA ALA A 106 2.95 -14.60 -3.53
C ALA A 106 2.81 -13.55 -4.65
N THR A 107 2.37 -12.33 -4.30
CA THR A 107 2.29 -11.20 -5.24
C THR A 107 3.68 -10.77 -5.74
N ILE A 108 4.69 -10.74 -4.86
CA ILE A 108 6.09 -10.52 -5.22
C ILE A 108 6.56 -11.60 -6.21
N GLY A 109 6.30 -12.88 -5.92
CA GLY A 109 6.65 -13.99 -6.80
C GLY A 109 5.99 -13.89 -8.17
N TYR A 110 4.72 -13.49 -8.22
CA TYR A 110 4.01 -13.21 -9.48
C TYR A 110 4.70 -12.10 -10.27
N LEU A 111 5.00 -10.95 -9.65
CA LEU A 111 5.71 -9.85 -10.31
C LEU A 111 7.08 -10.29 -10.84
N GLN A 112 7.86 -11.02 -10.04
CA GLN A 112 9.17 -11.53 -10.45
C GLN A 112 9.11 -12.51 -11.63
N SER A 113 7.97 -13.17 -11.85
CA SER A 113 7.75 -14.04 -13.00
C SER A 113 7.46 -13.30 -14.31
N LEU A 114 7.09 -12.02 -14.24
CA LEU A 114 6.76 -11.22 -15.42
C LEU A 114 8.05 -10.74 -16.10
N PRO A 115 8.26 -11.02 -17.40
CA PRO A 115 9.47 -10.59 -18.11
C PRO A 115 9.67 -9.06 -18.17
N LEU A 116 8.59 -8.29 -18.01
CA LEU A 116 8.63 -6.83 -18.03
C LEU A 116 8.97 -6.20 -16.67
N VAL A 117 9.13 -6.99 -15.61
CA VAL A 117 9.52 -6.48 -14.28
C VAL A 117 11.04 -6.51 -14.13
N LYS A 118 11.61 -5.36 -13.75
CA LYS A 118 13.04 -5.21 -13.47
C LYS A 118 13.39 -6.01 -12.20
N PRO A 119 14.34 -6.98 -12.27
CA PRO A 119 14.70 -7.80 -11.12
C PRO A 119 15.18 -6.98 -9.92
N GLY A 120 14.68 -7.31 -8.73
CA GLY A 120 15.08 -6.68 -7.47
C GLY A 120 14.52 -5.27 -7.23
N SER A 121 13.61 -4.79 -8.07
CA SER A 121 13.06 -3.43 -8.08
C SER A 121 11.57 -3.39 -7.73
N ILE A 122 11.20 -3.91 -6.55
CA ILE A 122 9.81 -3.96 -6.09
C ILE A 122 9.63 -3.02 -4.90
N GLY A 123 8.63 -2.14 -5.00
CA GLY A 123 8.15 -1.32 -3.89
C GLY A 123 6.70 -1.66 -3.51
N ALA A 124 6.26 -1.10 -2.39
CA ALA A 124 4.89 -1.22 -1.92
C ALA A 124 4.33 0.15 -1.54
N ILE A 125 3.06 0.37 -1.79
CA ILE A 125 2.30 1.53 -1.32
C ILE A 125 0.97 1.04 -0.77
N GLY A 126 0.45 1.69 0.27
CA GLY A 126 -0.88 1.39 0.74
C GLY A 126 -1.51 2.53 1.53
N PHE A 127 -2.84 2.49 1.61
CA PHE A 127 -3.67 3.57 2.13
C PHE A 127 -4.58 3.08 3.27
N CYS A 128 -4.72 3.86 4.35
CA CYS A 128 -5.56 3.50 5.50
C CYS A 128 -5.12 2.16 6.10
N PHE A 129 -5.98 1.15 6.06
CA PHE A 129 -5.60 -0.21 6.44
C PHE A 129 -4.44 -0.74 5.59
N GLY A 130 -4.46 -0.48 4.28
CA GLY A 130 -3.36 -0.76 3.38
C GLY A 130 -2.07 -0.03 3.77
N GLY A 131 -2.13 1.14 4.40
CA GLY A 131 -0.95 1.84 4.91
C GLY A 131 -0.28 1.10 6.07
N HIS A 132 -1.09 0.51 6.96
CA HIS A 132 -0.61 -0.42 7.98
C HIS A 132 -0.02 -1.67 7.33
N VAL A 133 -0.72 -2.27 6.38
CA VAL A 133 -0.24 -3.47 5.67
C VAL A 133 1.01 -3.17 4.84
N ALA A 134 1.20 -1.96 4.32
CA ALA A 134 2.43 -1.53 3.66
C ALA A 134 3.61 -1.46 4.65
N TYR A 135 3.38 -0.98 5.88
CA TYR A 135 4.38 -1.02 6.95
C TYR A 135 4.79 -2.47 7.29
N LEU A 136 3.83 -3.41 7.32
CA LEU A 136 4.12 -4.84 7.43
C LEU A 136 4.90 -5.35 6.21
N ALA A 137 4.48 -4.98 4.99
CA ALA A 137 5.15 -5.40 3.75
C ALA A 137 6.63 -4.98 3.72
N ALA A 138 6.98 -3.85 4.36
CA ALA A 138 8.35 -3.36 4.48
C ALA A 138 9.29 -4.32 5.24
N THR A 139 8.76 -5.30 5.99
CA THR A 139 9.55 -6.36 6.64
C THR A 139 9.95 -7.49 5.68
N LEU A 140 9.38 -7.53 4.47
CA LEU A 140 9.75 -8.49 3.44
C LEU A 140 11.01 -8.00 2.72
N SER A 141 12.05 -8.85 2.65
CA SER A 141 13.37 -8.48 2.10
C SER A 141 13.35 -8.09 0.61
N ASP A 142 12.33 -8.53 -0.14
CA ASP A 142 12.15 -8.18 -1.54
C ASP A 142 11.65 -6.75 -1.76
N ILE A 143 11.05 -6.13 -0.73
CA ILE A 143 10.51 -4.76 -0.80
C ILE A 143 11.64 -3.75 -0.54
N ARG A 144 12.01 -3.02 -1.60
CA ARG A 144 13.10 -2.03 -1.56
C ARG A 144 12.66 -0.67 -1.06
N ALA A 145 11.41 -0.30 -1.33
CA ALA A 145 10.85 0.97 -0.90
C ALA A 145 9.37 0.85 -0.57
N THR A 146 8.94 1.57 0.46
CA THR A 146 7.56 1.54 0.96
C THR A 146 7.00 2.95 1.11
N ALA A 147 5.77 3.18 0.66
CA ALA A 147 5.00 4.39 0.92
C ALA A 147 3.75 4.04 1.74
N ALA A 148 3.75 4.37 3.03
CA ALA A 148 2.64 4.08 3.94
C ALA A 148 1.80 5.35 4.19
N PHE A 149 0.58 5.39 3.67
CA PHE A 149 -0.35 6.50 3.84
C PHE A 149 -1.32 6.23 5.00
N TYR A 150 -1.31 7.11 6.00
CA TYR A 150 -2.25 7.15 7.13
C TYR A 150 -2.58 5.75 7.67
N GLY A 151 -1.53 5.00 7.97
CA GLY A 151 -1.58 3.62 8.42
C GLY A 151 -2.13 3.47 9.85
N SER A 152 -3.45 3.42 10.00
CA SER A 152 -4.07 3.32 11.33
C SER A 152 -3.79 1.98 12.00
N GLY A 153 -3.39 2.04 13.27
CA GLY A 153 -3.18 0.88 14.13
C GLY A 153 -1.73 0.35 14.19
N ILE A 154 -0.79 0.90 13.43
CA ILE A 154 0.63 0.44 13.45
C ILE A 154 1.18 0.41 14.88
N ALA A 155 0.94 1.48 15.65
CA ALA A 155 1.41 1.62 17.02
C ALA A 155 0.62 0.81 18.06
N THR A 156 -0.57 0.30 17.72
CA THR A 156 -1.53 -0.21 18.72
C THR A 156 -1.99 -1.65 18.50
N MET A 157 -1.81 -2.21 17.30
CA MET A 157 -2.30 -3.56 17.00
C MET A 157 -1.49 -4.23 15.88
N THR A 158 -1.76 -5.52 15.69
CA THR A 158 -1.35 -6.31 14.53
C THR A 158 -2.58 -7.08 14.03
N PRO A 159 -2.83 -7.18 12.71
CA PRO A 159 -3.92 -8.00 12.17
C PRO A 159 -3.83 -9.44 12.70
N GLY A 160 -4.93 -9.96 13.24
CA GLY A 160 -4.98 -11.28 13.89
C GLY A 160 -4.54 -11.30 15.36
N GLY A 161 -4.13 -10.17 15.94
CA GLY A 161 -3.73 -10.04 17.33
C GLY A 161 -2.21 -10.11 17.56
N GLY A 162 -1.81 -10.05 18.84
CA GLY A 162 -0.40 -10.05 19.25
C GLY A 162 0.14 -8.65 19.57
N ALA A 163 1.46 -8.53 19.65
CA ALA A 163 2.13 -7.24 19.87
C ALA A 163 1.87 -6.29 18.69
N PRO A 164 1.83 -4.96 18.91
CA PRO A 164 1.63 -3.99 17.84
C PRO A 164 2.64 -4.15 16.70
N THR A 165 2.22 -3.87 15.48
CA THR A 165 3.09 -4.01 14.29
C THR A 165 4.36 -3.15 14.39
N LEU A 166 4.29 -2.05 15.14
CA LEU A 166 5.44 -1.24 15.53
C LEU A 166 6.61 -2.06 16.11
N THR A 167 6.36 -3.17 16.81
CA THR A 167 7.46 -3.99 17.37
C THR A 167 8.28 -4.71 16.31
N ARG A 168 7.81 -4.75 15.06
CA ARG A 168 8.49 -5.38 13.92
C ARG A 168 9.35 -4.41 13.11
N THR A 169 9.47 -3.16 13.56
CA THR A 169 10.21 -2.10 12.85
C THR A 169 11.66 -2.48 12.53
N ALA A 170 12.33 -3.22 13.41
CA ALA A 170 13.71 -3.69 13.21
C ALA A 170 13.86 -4.68 12.01
N GLU A 171 12.75 -5.26 11.53
CA GLU A 171 12.75 -6.18 10.39
C GLU A 171 12.73 -5.43 9.05
N ILE A 172 12.51 -4.11 9.04
CA ILE A 172 12.44 -3.30 7.82
C ILE A 172 13.84 -3.15 7.20
N GLN A 173 13.97 -3.52 5.92
CA GLN A 173 15.25 -3.46 5.18
C GLN A 173 15.26 -2.39 4.09
N GLY A 174 14.10 -2.11 3.51
CA GLY A 174 13.90 -1.08 2.51
C GLY A 174 13.91 0.34 3.08
N GLU A 175 13.72 1.32 2.21
CA GLU A 175 13.47 2.70 2.62
C GLU A 175 11.96 2.97 2.72
N ILE A 176 11.50 3.61 3.79
CA ILE A 176 10.06 3.81 4.04
C ILE A 176 9.71 5.29 4.16
N TYR A 177 8.76 5.76 3.36
CA TYR A 177 8.13 7.06 3.55
C TYR A 177 6.76 6.87 4.17
N LEU A 178 6.45 7.68 5.18
CA LEU A 178 5.17 7.66 5.88
C LEU A 178 4.48 9.01 5.75
N PHE A 179 3.18 8.99 5.46
CA PHE A 179 2.39 10.19 5.20
C PHE A 179 1.19 10.23 6.14
N PHE A 180 1.14 11.20 7.05
CA PHE A 180 0.08 11.33 8.05
C PHE A 180 -0.61 12.69 7.96
N GLY A 181 -1.91 12.72 8.20
CA GLY A 181 -2.67 13.93 8.43
C GLY A 181 -2.59 14.34 9.91
N THR A 182 -2.33 15.60 10.22
CA THR A 182 -2.27 16.11 11.60
C THR A 182 -3.66 16.29 12.22
N GLU A 183 -4.71 16.26 11.40
CA GLU A 183 -6.12 16.36 11.80
C GLU A 183 -6.83 15.01 11.73
N ASP A 184 -6.09 13.91 11.59
CA ASP A 184 -6.62 12.56 11.50
C ASP A 184 -7.09 12.05 12.88
N PRO A 185 -8.42 11.88 13.09
CA PRO A 185 -8.94 11.41 14.38
C PRO A 185 -8.63 9.93 14.65
N LEU A 186 -8.22 9.15 13.62
CA LEU A 186 -7.90 7.74 13.75
C LEU A 186 -6.44 7.49 14.14
N ILE A 187 -5.59 8.52 14.04
CA ILE A 187 -4.15 8.42 14.29
C ILE A 187 -3.70 9.67 15.06
N PRO A 188 -3.82 9.66 16.40
CA PRO A 188 -3.29 10.74 17.23
C PRO A 188 -1.80 10.99 16.95
N ASN A 189 -1.37 12.26 16.97
CA ASN A 189 0.02 12.63 16.72
C ASN A 189 1.03 11.88 17.62
N GLU A 190 0.64 11.53 18.85
CA GLU A 190 1.48 10.70 19.73
C GLU A 190 1.80 9.32 19.12
N GLN A 191 0.86 8.70 18.41
CA GLN A 191 1.12 7.43 17.71
C GLN A 191 2.07 7.64 16.53
N VAL A 192 1.98 8.78 15.85
CA VAL A 192 2.92 9.15 14.79
C VAL A 192 4.33 9.32 15.37
N ASP A 193 4.44 9.98 16.52
CA ASP A 193 5.71 10.18 17.22
C ASP A 193 6.31 8.85 17.73
N GLN A 194 5.48 7.90 18.16
CA GLN A 194 5.91 6.54 18.51
C GLN A 194 6.48 5.79 17.30
N ILE A 195 5.82 5.90 16.15
CA ILE A 195 6.32 5.30 14.89
C ILE A 195 7.66 5.92 14.51
N GLU A 196 7.76 7.25 14.55
CA GLU A 196 9.01 7.95 14.25
C GLU A 196 10.15 7.54 15.19
N SER A 197 9.87 7.45 16.50
CA SER A 197 10.84 7.06 17.51
C SER A 197 11.37 5.64 17.30
N GLU A 198 10.51 4.69 16.93
CA GLU A 198 10.92 3.31 16.71
C GLU A 198 11.74 3.17 15.40
N LEU A 199 11.39 3.93 14.35
CA LEU A 199 12.19 4.01 13.11
C LEU A 199 13.59 4.56 13.39
N GLN A 200 13.71 5.62 14.20
CA GLN A 200 14.99 6.19 14.62
C GLN A 200 15.81 5.21 15.45
N LYS A 201 15.19 4.56 16.44
CA LYS A 201 15.82 3.58 17.33
C LYS A 201 16.48 2.44 16.59
N HIS A 202 15.87 1.96 15.51
CA HIS A 202 16.43 0.89 14.67
C HIS A 202 17.21 1.40 13.46
N ALA A 203 17.47 2.71 13.39
CA ALA A 203 18.20 3.35 12.30
C ALA A 203 17.64 3.02 10.90
N ILE A 204 16.31 2.91 10.79
CA ILE A 204 15.63 2.67 9.51
C ILE A 204 15.81 3.90 8.62
N ARG A 205 16.02 3.68 7.31
CA ARG A 205 15.99 4.78 6.34
C ARG A 205 14.56 5.20 6.13
N TYR A 206 14.21 6.41 6.58
CA TYR A 206 12.83 6.89 6.48
C TYR A 206 12.74 8.38 6.21
N ARG A 207 11.56 8.79 5.71
CA ARG A 207 11.06 10.17 5.86
C ARG A 207 9.62 10.09 6.35
N LEU A 208 9.25 11.01 7.24
CA LEU A 208 7.91 11.11 7.77
C LEU A 208 7.35 12.48 7.44
N PHE A 209 6.18 12.50 6.81
CA PHE A 209 5.49 13.70 6.38
C PHE A 209 4.20 13.86 7.19
N ARG A 210 3.97 15.09 7.66
CA ARG A 210 2.76 15.49 8.39
C ARG A 210 2.08 16.61 7.59
N TYR A 211 0.82 16.43 7.24
CA TYR A 211 0.03 17.38 6.45
C TYR A 211 -1.16 17.92 7.26
N PRO A 212 -1.56 19.20 7.10
CA PRO A 212 -2.78 19.74 7.71
C PRO A 212 -4.04 19.20 7.02
N ALA A 213 -4.27 17.89 7.13
CA ALA A 213 -5.34 17.17 6.46
C ALA A 213 -5.88 16.02 7.33
N GLY A 214 -7.02 15.47 6.94
CA GLY A 214 -7.66 14.33 7.59
C GLY A 214 -7.14 12.97 7.14
N HIS A 215 -7.83 11.89 7.56
CA HIS A 215 -7.40 10.51 7.31
C HIS A 215 -7.29 10.16 5.82
N GLY A 216 -8.34 10.42 5.03
CA GLY A 216 -8.42 9.98 3.64
C GLY A 216 -7.83 10.96 2.62
N PHE A 217 -6.86 11.81 3.01
CA PHE A 217 -6.53 13.02 2.25
C PHE A 217 -6.06 12.80 0.81
N PHE A 218 -5.55 11.61 0.49
CA PHE A 218 -5.10 11.27 -0.86
C PHE A 218 -6.23 10.84 -1.81
N CYS A 219 -7.37 10.38 -1.26
CA CYS A 219 -8.45 9.80 -2.03
C CYS A 219 -9.41 10.86 -2.56
N ASP A 220 -9.31 11.17 -3.85
CA ASP A 220 -10.12 12.17 -4.57
C ASP A 220 -11.61 11.81 -4.75
N GLN A 221 -12.03 10.65 -4.26
CA GLN A 221 -13.42 10.17 -4.28
C GLN A 221 -14.11 10.35 -2.91
N ARG A 222 -13.44 10.96 -1.93
CA ARG A 222 -13.93 11.17 -0.56
C ARG A 222 -14.01 12.65 -0.21
N SER A 223 -14.83 12.96 0.79
CA SER A 223 -14.94 14.31 1.37
C SER A 223 -13.64 14.79 2.03
N ASP A 224 -12.80 13.85 2.48
CA ASP A 224 -11.56 14.15 3.20
C ASP A 224 -10.40 14.51 2.27
N TYR A 225 -10.61 14.47 0.95
CA TYR A 225 -9.59 14.77 -0.05
C TYR A 225 -9.00 16.17 0.16
N ASP A 226 -7.68 16.25 0.31
CA ASP A 226 -6.95 17.51 0.32
C ASP A 226 -6.01 17.55 -0.89
N PRO A 227 -6.31 18.37 -1.92
CA PRO A 227 -5.59 18.32 -3.19
C PRO A 227 -4.13 18.76 -3.07
N GLU A 228 -3.82 19.72 -2.18
CA GLU A 228 -2.46 20.21 -1.99
C GLU A 228 -1.57 19.14 -1.32
N SER A 229 -2.06 18.54 -0.23
CA SER A 229 -1.37 17.46 0.48
C SER A 229 -1.24 16.22 -0.38
N ALA A 230 -2.29 15.85 -1.12
CA ALA A 230 -2.26 14.71 -2.03
C ALA A 230 -1.22 14.90 -3.15
N ALA A 231 -1.15 16.10 -3.73
CA ALA A 231 -0.20 16.41 -4.80
C ALA A 231 1.25 16.39 -4.31
N ASP A 232 1.55 16.99 -3.14
CA ASP A 232 2.89 16.91 -2.57
C ASP A 232 3.25 15.47 -2.20
N ALA A 233 2.37 14.75 -1.50
CA ALA A 233 2.64 13.37 -1.10
C ALA A 233 2.91 12.47 -2.33
N TRP A 234 2.15 12.63 -3.43
CA TRP A 234 2.40 11.91 -4.68
C TRP A 234 3.79 12.20 -5.26
N LYS A 235 4.22 13.47 -5.22
CA LYS A 235 5.58 13.85 -5.66
C LYS A 235 6.65 13.16 -4.82
N GLN A 236 6.49 13.10 -3.50
CA GLN A 236 7.44 12.41 -2.61
C GLN A 236 7.48 10.90 -2.87
N VAL A 237 6.34 10.28 -3.19
CA VAL A 237 6.26 8.86 -3.58
C VAL A 237 7.05 8.60 -4.86
N LEU A 238 6.85 9.41 -5.90
CA LEU A 238 7.59 9.26 -7.15
C LEU A 238 9.09 9.53 -6.98
N GLU A 239 9.47 10.48 -6.11
CA GLU A 239 10.87 10.70 -5.73
C GLU A 239 11.48 9.47 -5.04
N LEU A 240 10.77 8.89 -4.07
CA LEU A 240 11.19 7.67 -3.39
C LEU A 240 11.40 6.54 -4.40
N PHE A 241 10.36 6.16 -5.12
CA PHE A 241 10.43 4.99 -6.01
C PHE A 241 11.37 5.22 -7.19
N GLY A 242 11.45 6.44 -7.73
CA GLY A 242 12.34 6.77 -8.85
C GLY A 242 13.83 6.63 -8.53
N ARG A 243 14.24 6.82 -7.26
CA ARG A 243 15.66 6.65 -6.87
C ARG A 243 15.98 5.28 -6.27
N THR A 244 14.99 4.54 -5.78
CA THR A 244 15.21 3.26 -5.08
C THR A 244 14.93 2.02 -5.92
N LEU A 245 14.12 2.13 -6.97
CA LEU A 245 13.70 0.99 -7.81
C LEU A 245 14.40 0.99 -9.18
#